data_AF-A0A7K2NSA5-F1
#
_entry.id   AF-A0A7K2NSA5-F1
#
_cell.length_a   1.000
_cell.length_b   1.000
_cell.length_c   1.000
_cell.angle_alpha   90.00
_cell.angle_beta   90.00
_cell.angle_gamma   90.00
#
_symmetry.space_group_name_H-M   'P 1'
#
loop_
_entity.id
_entity.type
_entity.pdbx_description
1 polymer ?
#
loop_
_entity_poly.entity_id
_entity_poly.type
_entity_poly.pdbx_seq_one_letter_code
_entity_poly.pdbx_strand_id
1 'polypeptide(L)'
;EPEELPARLADGGGTELNAPMTSWQARHGSSHGRGEFPAYEDRPLLAVGRAGAGWSFAFDGAPAPFDRQRFVPPVAAACAGARAVVVWSGLRTRHGEPFFHLSVARGGVERYAFTYDEGKIRESGRIPRTLRPDQYFGDPGDGTDDAERALLAAVGREFGVHLPRQALVHGRLHTCTGRSWTRPPKEGEGCLEVRVHVRRPC
;
A
#
# COMPACT_ATOMS: atom_id res chain seq x y z
N GLU A 1 8.44 16.23 -1.98
CA GLU A 1 7.11 16.87 -2.05
C GLU A 1 6.09 15.96 -2.76
N PRO A 2 4.77 16.15 -2.59
CA PRO A 2 3.75 15.29 -3.21
C PRO A 2 3.83 15.23 -4.74
N GLU A 3 4.25 16.32 -5.38
CA GLU A 3 4.40 16.46 -6.83
C GLU A 3 5.51 15.57 -7.41
N GLU A 4 6.43 15.10 -6.56
CA GLU A 4 7.52 14.20 -6.95
C GLU A 4 7.12 12.72 -6.88
N LEU A 5 5.99 12.40 -6.22
CA LEU A 5 5.55 11.02 -6.01
C LEU A 5 5.22 10.28 -7.30
N PRO A 6 4.58 10.90 -8.33
CA PRO A 6 4.36 10.22 -9.60
C PRO A 6 5.67 9.72 -10.22
N ALA A 7 6.72 10.55 -10.25
CA ALA A 7 8.02 10.18 -10.79
C ALA A 7 8.71 9.04 -10.02
N ARG A 8 8.34 8.82 -8.75
CA ARG A 8 8.92 7.76 -7.90
C ARG A 8 8.09 6.47 -7.91
N LEU A 9 6.79 6.56 -8.19
CA LEU A 9 5.83 5.47 -7.98
C LEU A 9 5.21 4.95 -9.29
N ALA A 10 5.26 5.70 -10.38
CA ALA A 10 4.71 5.30 -11.68
C ALA A 10 5.75 4.58 -12.56
N ASP A 11 5.27 3.73 -13.46
CA ASP A 11 6.08 3.17 -14.55
C ASP A 11 6.04 4.12 -15.77
N GLY A 12 7.13 4.86 -15.99
CA GLY A 12 7.33 5.70 -17.19
C GLY A 12 7.07 7.19 -16.98
N GLY A 13 7.88 8.03 -17.65
CA GLY A 13 8.01 9.48 -17.44
C GLY A 13 6.86 10.36 -17.95
N GLY A 14 5.61 10.01 -17.62
CA GLY A 14 4.43 10.73 -18.09
C GLY A 14 3.25 10.68 -17.13
N THR A 15 3.47 10.99 -15.86
CA THR A 15 2.38 11.03 -14.87
C THR A 15 2.45 12.32 -14.09
N GLU A 16 1.62 13.28 -14.48
CA GLU A 16 1.30 14.45 -13.67
C GLU A 16 0.29 14.07 -12.59
N LEU A 17 0.14 14.92 -11.58
CA LEU A 17 -0.94 14.79 -10.62
C LEU A 17 -2.29 14.99 -11.31
N ASN A 18 -3.20 14.05 -11.14
CA ASN A 18 -4.58 14.25 -11.54
C ASN A 18 -5.24 15.34 -10.70
N ALA A 19 -6.33 15.91 -11.23
CA ALA A 19 -7.13 16.89 -10.53
C ALA A 19 -7.67 16.33 -9.19
N PRO A 20 -7.82 17.18 -8.15
CA PRO A 20 -8.29 16.73 -6.85
C PRO A 20 -9.66 16.05 -6.90
N MET A 21 -9.72 14.82 -6.40
CA MET A 21 -10.91 13.97 -6.39
C MET A 21 -11.19 13.41 -5.01
N THR A 22 -12.45 13.07 -4.75
CA THR A 22 -12.84 12.37 -3.52
C THR A 22 -12.45 10.90 -3.58
N SER A 23 -12.36 10.24 -2.42
CA SER A 23 -12.14 8.79 -2.32
C SER A 23 -13.18 7.97 -3.11
N TRP A 24 -14.43 8.44 -3.12
CA TRP A 24 -15.51 7.84 -3.90
C TRP A 24 -15.28 7.99 -5.41
N GLN A 25 -14.89 9.18 -5.87
CA GLN A 25 -14.56 9.44 -7.27
C GLN A 25 -13.36 8.61 -7.74
N ALA A 26 -12.33 8.47 -6.91
CA ALA A 26 -11.18 7.61 -7.22
C ALA A 26 -11.60 6.14 -7.39
N ARG A 27 -12.44 5.63 -6.48
CA ARG A 27 -12.97 4.25 -6.54
C ARG A 27 -13.84 4.00 -7.77
N HIS A 28 -14.74 4.92 -8.10
CA HIS A 28 -15.70 4.74 -9.19
C HIS A 28 -15.21 5.23 -10.56
N GLY A 29 -14.24 6.14 -10.62
CA GLY A 29 -13.56 6.52 -11.86
C GLY A 29 -12.68 5.39 -12.39
N SER A 30 -12.00 4.69 -11.48
CA SER A 30 -11.15 3.53 -11.78
C SER A 30 -11.93 2.36 -12.41
N SER A 31 -13.24 2.24 -12.15
CA SER A 31 -14.08 1.20 -12.76
C SER A 31 -14.57 1.51 -14.18
N HIS A 32 -14.52 2.77 -14.64
CA HIS A 32 -15.04 3.19 -15.96
C HIS A 32 -13.99 3.17 -17.08
N GLY A 33 -12.73 2.83 -16.77
CA GLY A 33 -11.64 2.77 -17.74
C GLY A 33 -10.65 1.62 -17.52
N ARG A 34 -10.95 0.66 -16.64
CA ARG A 34 -10.13 -0.53 -16.46
C ARG A 34 -10.30 -1.39 -17.72
N GLY A 35 -9.36 -1.27 -18.66
CA GLY A 35 -9.09 -2.36 -19.57
C GLY A 35 -8.88 -3.65 -18.78
N GLU A 36 -9.18 -4.79 -19.38
CA GLU A 36 -9.03 -6.09 -18.76
C GLU A 36 -7.54 -6.42 -18.59
N PHE A 37 -6.91 -5.90 -17.53
CA PHE A 37 -5.50 -6.13 -17.23
C PHE A 37 -5.34 -7.27 -16.21
N PRO A 38 -4.35 -8.15 -16.40
CA PRO A 38 -3.94 -9.11 -15.36
C PRO A 38 -3.64 -8.41 -14.03
N ALA A 39 -3.82 -9.09 -12.90
CA ALA A 39 -3.58 -8.50 -11.58
C ALA A 39 -2.16 -7.95 -11.37
N TYR A 40 -1.16 -8.51 -12.06
CA TYR A 40 0.23 -8.03 -12.04
C TYR A 40 0.49 -6.80 -12.93
N GLU A 41 -0.49 -6.37 -13.73
CA GLU A 41 -0.47 -5.12 -14.50
C GLU A 41 -1.39 -4.06 -13.88
N ASP A 42 -1.86 -4.27 -12.65
CA ASP A 42 -2.66 -3.27 -11.96
C ASP A 42 -1.93 -1.94 -11.83
N ARG A 43 -2.68 -0.86 -11.98
CA ARG A 43 -2.19 0.52 -11.98
C ARG A 43 -2.97 1.29 -10.91
N PRO A 44 -2.65 1.09 -9.63
CA PRO A 44 -3.46 1.61 -8.53
C PRO A 44 -3.51 3.13 -8.58
N LEU A 45 -4.69 3.71 -8.33
CA LEU A 45 -4.87 5.15 -8.25
C LEU A 45 -4.66 5.60 -6.80
N LEU A 46 -3.51 6.22 -6.53
CA LEU A 46 -3.08 6.60 -5.19
C LEU A 46 -3.47 8.03 -4.87
N ALA A 47 -4.09 8.27 -3.72
CA ALA A 47 -4.25 9.62 -3.18
C ALA A 47 -2.93 10.11 -2.59
N VAL A 48 -2.50 11.34 -2.94
CA VAL A 48 -1.23 11.89 -2.49
C VAL A 48 -1.36 13.18 -1.71
N GLY A 49 -0.40 13.44 -0.83
CA GLY A 49 -0.36 14.67 -0.04
C GLY A 49 0.83 14.72 0.91
N ARG A 50 0.83 15.68 1.83
CA ARG A 50 1.85 15.82 2.87
C ARG A 50 1.45 15.02 4.13
N ALA A 51 2.42 14.38 4.75
CA ALA A 51 2.25 13.56 5.96
C ALA A 51 3.02 14.10 7.18
N GLY A 52 3.57 15.31 7.10
CA GLY A 52 4.42 15.90 8.12
C GLY A 52 5.59 16.66 7.49
N ALA A 53 6.43 17.28 8.32
CA ALA A 53 7.60 18.00 7.84
C ALA A 53 8.55 17.05 7.09
N GLY A 54 8.79 17.32 5.81
CA GLY A 54 9.66 16.51 4.96
C GLY A 54 9.07 15.16 4.51
N TRP A 55 7.78 14.90 4.75
CA TRP A 55 7.12 13.64 4.36
C TRP A 55 5.95 13.88 3.41
N SER A 56 5.90 13.06 2.37
CA SER A 56 4.76 12.94 1.46
C SER A 56 4.20 11.52 1.53
N PHE A 57 2.90 11.36 1.35
CA PHE A 57 2.25 10.05 1.33
C PHE A 57 1.64 9.76 -0.02
N ALA A 58 1.54 8.47 -0.34
CA ALA A 58 0.68 7.92 -1.36
C ALA A 58 -0.17 6.82 -0.70
N PHE A 59 -1.50 6.92 -0.84
CA PHE A 59 -2.46 6.07 -0.15
C PHE A 59 -3.40 5.40 -1.14
N ASP A 60 -3.41 4.07 -1.12
CA ASP A 60 -4.46 3.27 -1.76
C ASP A 60 -5.45 2.80 -0.69
N GLY A 61 -6.69 3.29 -0.79
CA GLY A 61 -7.77 2.93 0.12
C GLY A 61 -8.72 1.86 -0.43
N ALA A 62 -8.45 1.32 -1.61
CA ALA A 62 -9.23 0.26 -2.25
C ALA A 62 -8.37 -0.55 -3.23
N PRO A 63 -7.31 -1.22 -2.74
CA PRO A 63 -6.43 -2.00 -3.60
C PRO A 63 -7.18 -3.16 -4.25
N ALA A 64 -6.79 -3.50 -5.48
CA ALA A 64 -7.27 -4.73 -6.10
C ALA A 64 -6.81 -5.95 -5.28
N PRO A 65 -7.58 -7.05 -5.27
CA PRO A 65 -7.11 -8.31 -4.70
C PRO A 65 -5.81 -8.73 -5.38
N PHE A 66 -4.82 -9.17 -4.59
CA PHE A 66 -3.54 -9.65 -5.08
C PHE A 66 -3.08 -10.91 -4.35
N ASP A 67 -2.22 -11.67 -5.00
CA ASP A 67 -1.54 -12.82 -4.41
C ASP A 67 -0.38 -12.33 -3.53
N ARG A 68 -0.46 -12.59 -2.22
CA ARG A 68 0.54 -12.17 -1.23
C ARG A 68 1.92 -12.77 -1.50
N GLN A 69 2.00 -13.95 -2.11
CA GLN A 69 3.27 -14.57 -2.48
C GLN A 69 3.98 -13.82 -3.62
N ARG A 70 3.25 -12.95 -4.32
CA ARG A 70 3.74 -12.11 -5.41
C ARG A 70 3.84 -10.64 -5.00
N PHE A 71 3.61 -10.32 -3.74
CA PHE A 71 3.73 -8.95 -3.24
C PHE A 71 5.17 -8.44 -3.38
N VAL A 72 5.33 -7.29 -4.02
CA VAL A 72 6.60 -6.58 -4.16
C VAL A 72 6.42 -5.19 -3.57
N PRO A 73 6.95 -4.93 -2.36
CA PRO A 73 6.88 -3.62 -1.75
C PRO A 73 7.61 -2.57 -2.61
N PRO A 74 7.02 -1.39 -2.88
CA PRO A 74 7.66 -0.35 -3.66
C PRO A 74 8.78 0.40 -2.92
N VAL A 75 9.22 -0.09 -1.75
CA VAL A 75 10.04 0.67 -0.79
C VAL A 75 11.35 1.19 -1.41
N ALA A 76 12.03 0.41 -2.23
CA ALA A 76 13.27 0.83 -2.89
C ALA A 76 13.02 1.89 -3.97
N ALA A 77 12.00 1.70 -4.80
CA ALA A 77 11.66 2.62 -5.89
C ALA A 77 11.10 3.95 -5.37
N ALA A 78 10.26 3.91 -4.33
CA ALA A 78 9.73 5.07 -3.63
C ALA A 78 10.84 5.92 -2.96
N CYS A 79 12.05 5.36 -2.82
CA CYS A 79 13.14 5.90 -2.00
C CYS A 79 14.33 6.43 -2.81
N ALA A 80 14.22 6.61 -4.13
CA ALA A 80 15.30 7.18 -4.93
C ALA A 80 15.72 8.57 -4.37
N GLY A 81 16.84 8.62 -3.65
CA GLY A 81 17.38 9.83 -3.01
C GLY A 81 16.73 10.26 -1.68
N ALA A 82 15.80 9.51 -1.10
CA ALA A 82 15.01 9.94 0.06
C ALA A 82 14.96 8.91 1.19
N ARG A 83 14.01 9.06 2.12
CA ARG A 83 13.56 8.01 3.05
C ARG A 83 12.16 7.59 2.65
N ALA A 84 11.84 6.31 2.75
CA ALA A 84 10.51 5.79 2.47
C ALA A 84 10.08 4.85 3.58
N VAL A 85 8.80 4.93 3.95
CA VAL A 85 8.12 3.99 4.83
C VAL A 85 6.91 3.49 4.04
N VAL A 86 6.87 2.20 3.78
CA VAL A 86 5.75 1.55 3.09
C VAL A 86 5.01 0.70 4.10
N VAL A 87 3.70 0.91 4.18
CA VAL A 87 2.80 0.11 5.01
C VAL A 87 1.71 -0.48 4.12
N TRP A 88 1.52 -1.79 4.25
CA TRP A 88 0.34 -2.48 3.77
C TRP A 88 -0.40 -3.09 4.94
N SER A 89 -1.71 -2.89 5.01
CA SER A 89 -2.54 -3.50 6.05
C SER A 89 -3.82 -4.08 5.45
N GLY A 90 -4.00 -5.38 5.67
CA GLY A 90 -5.23 -6.13 5.42
C GLY A 90 -5.84 -6.69 6.71
N LEU A 91 -5.44 -6.20 7.89
CA LEU A 91 -5.87 -6.76 9.18
C LEU A 91 -7.38 -6.61 9.45
N ARG A 92 -8.06 -5.70 8.73
CA ARG A 92 -9.50 -5.40 8.86
C ARG A 92 -10.38 -6.08 7.81
N THR A 93 -9.82 -6.87 6.89
CA THR A 93 -10.62 -7.49 5.84
C THR A 93 -11.52 -8.57 6.46
N ARG A 94 -12.84 -8.37 6.45
CA ARG A 94 -13.83 -9.36 6.95
C ARG A 94 -13.76 -10.71 6.22
N HIS A 95 -13.18 -10.72 5.03
CA HIS A 95 -12.96 -11.90 4.21
C HIS A 95 -11.51 -11.87 3.73
N GLY A 96 -10.71 -12.83 4.22
CA GLY A 96 -9.28 -12.91 3.97
C GLY A 96 -8.50 -13.06 5.27
N GLU A 97 -7.39 -13.76 5.21
CA GLU A 97 -6.49 -13.91 6.36
C GLU A 97 -5.80 -12.57 6.67
N PRO A 98 -5.42 -12.32 7.93
CA PRO A 98 -4.78 -11.07 8.30
C PRO A 98 -3.38 -10.96 7.67
N PHE A 99 -3.11 -9.83 7.02
CA PHE A 99 -1.82 -9.51 6.40
C PHE A 99 -1.37 -8.11 6.82
N PHE A 100 -0.10 -7.97 7.17
CA PHE A 100 0.52 -6.68 7.42
C PHE A 100 1.96 -6.68 6.92
N HIS A 101 2.34 -5.63 6.20
CA HIS A 101 3.72 -5.45 5.77
C HIS A 101 4.21 -4.05 6.12
N LEU A 102 5.39 -3.96 6.70
CA LEU A 102 6.14 -2.72 6.87
C LEU A 102 7.51 -2.89 6.22
N SER A 103 7.91 -1.93 5.40
CA SER A 103 9.29 -1.81 4.94
C SER A 103 9.77 -0.37 4.99
N VAL A 104 11.05 -0.21 5.32
CA VAL A 104 11.68 1.10 5.45
C VAL A 104 12.95 1.13 4.64
N ALA A 105 13.06 2.10 3.74
CA ALA A 105 14.24 2.31 2.93
C ALA A 105 14.83 3.71 3.15
N ARG A 106 16.13 3.81 2.88
CA ARG A 106 16.85 5.08 2.82
C ARG A 106 17.85 5.04 1.67
N GLY A 107 17.81 6.05 0.80
CA GLY A 107 18.69 6.15 -0.36
C GLY A 107 18.55 4.97 -1.32
N GLY A 108 17.32 4.52 -1.56
CA GLY A 108 17.03 3.38 -2.44
C GLY A 108 17.34 2.00 -1.86
N VAL A 109 17.84 1.91 -0.62
CA VAL A 109 18.22 0.64 0.03
C VAL A 109 17.26 0.33 1.18
N GLU A 110 16.66 -0.86 1.17
CA GLU A 110 15.87 -1.37 2.29
C GLU A 110 16.75 -1.53 3.54
N ARG A 111 16.32 -0.96 4.65
CA ARG A 111 17.02 -0.99 5.94
C ARG A 111 16.50 -2.10 6.83
N TYR A 112 15.18 -2.26 6.84
CA TYR A 112 14.48 -3.34 7.50
C TYR A 112 13.07 -3.46 6.93
N ALA A 113 12.52 -4.66 7.04
CA ALA A 113 11.13 -4.93 6.74
C ALA A 113 10.62 -6.04 7.66
N PHE A 114 9.31 -6.09 7.84
CA PHE A 114 8.65 -7.31 8.28
C PHE A 114 7.32 -7.50 7.57
N THR A 115 6.94 -8.76 7.48
CA THR A 115 5.65 -9.21 6.96
C THR A 115 5.03 -10.15 7.98
N TYR A 116 3.83 -9.81 8.44
CA TYR A 116 2.93 -10.71 9.14
C TYR A 116 1.94 -11.29 8.12
N ASP A 117 1.91 -12.61 8.00
CA ASP A 117 1.03 -13.34 7.08
C ASP A 117 0.68 -14.70 7.70
N GLU A 118 -0.61 -15.02 7.80
CA GLU A 118 -1.10 -16.30 8.35
C GLU A 118 -0.51 -16.65 9.74
N GLY A 119 -0.38 -15.66 10.63
CA GLY A 119 0.19 -15.88 11.97
C GLY A 119 1.71 -16.06 12.00
N LYS A 120 2.40 -15.96 10.84
CA LYS A 120 3.85 -16.04 10.73
C LYS A 120 4.45 -14.66 10.53
N ILE A 121 5.56 -14.40 11.19
CA ILE A 121 6.34 -13.19 11.03
C ILE A 121 7.61 -13.53 10.24
N ARG A 122 7.86 -12.77 9.17
CA ARG A 122 9.13 -12.78 8.42
C ARG A 122 9.75 -11.40 8.57
N GLU A 123 11.00 -11.32 8.98
CA GLU A 123 11.70 -10.04 9.17
C GLU A 123 13.04 -9.99 8.43
N SER A 124 13.44 -8.78 8.06
CA SER A 124 14.74 -8.46 7.49
C SER A 124 15.33 -7.24 8.20
N GLY A 125 16.66 -7.20 8.32
CA GLY A 125 17.38 -6.07 8.91
C GLY A 125 17.11 -5.89 10.41
N ARG A 126 17.48 -4.72 10.95
CA ARG A 126 17.36 -4.41 12.37
C ARG A 126 16.16 -3.50 12.62
N ILE A 127 15.03 -4.11 12.97
CA ILE A 127 13.80 -3.39 13.29
C ILE A 127 13.94 -2.68 14.66
N PRO A 128 13.59 -1.38 14.76
CA PRO A 128 13.55 -0.65 16.03
C PRO A 128 12.65 -1.33 17.05
N ARG A 129 13.00 -1.24 18.34
CA ARG A 129 12.22 -1.86 19.42
C ARG A 129 10.76 -1.40 19.40
N THR A 130 10.51 -0.12 19.15
CA THR A 130 9.16 0.48 19.04
C THR A 130 8.29 -0.11 17.93
N LEU A 131 8.89 -0.80 16.95
CA LEU A 131 8.21 -1.37 15.79
C LEU A 131 8.34 -2.89 15.72
N ARG A 132 8.80 -3.55 16.81
CA ARG A 132 8.95 -5.01 16.81
C ARG A 132 7.56 -5.68 16.71
N PRO A 133 7.36 -6.59 15.75
CA PRO A 133 6.07 -7.21 15.49
C PRO A 133 5.56 -8.03 16.68
N ASP A 134 6.46 -8.65 17.46
CA ASP A 134 6.11 -9.47 18.64
C ASP A 134 5.37 -8.68 19.74
N GLN A 135 5.44 -7.34 19.73
CA GLN A 135 4.67 -6.51 20.68
C GLN A 135 3.22 -6.30 20.25
N TYR A 136 2.89 -6.63 18.99
CA TYR A 136 1.59 -6.39 18.37
C TYR A 136 0.92 -7.69 17.95
N PHE A 137 1.72 -8.70 17.59
CA PHE A 137 1.29 -9.99 17.09
C PHE A 137 1.87 -11.07 18.02
N GLY A 138 1.08 -11.57 18.97
CA GLY A 138 1.58 -12.45 20.04
C GLY A 138 0.65 -13.56 20.49
N ASP A 139 -0.67 -13.41 20.40
CA ASP A 139 -1.62 -14.44 20.84
C ASP A 139 -2.81 -14.53 19.86
N PRO A 140 -3.17 -15.72 19.33
CA PRO A 140 -4.24 -15.91 18.34
C PRO A 140 -5.68 -15.59 18.82
N GLY A 141 -5.85 -14.83 19.90
CA GLY A 141 -7.16 -14.42 20.44
C GLY A 141 -7.35 -12.92 20.64
N ASP A 142 -6.30 -12.09 20.53
CA ASP A 142 -6.41 -10.65 20.79
C ASP A 142 -6.58 -9.85 19.50
N GLY A 143 -7.50 -8.89 19.54
CA GLY A 143 -8.06 -8.22 18.36
C GLY A 143 -7.03 -7.68 17.38
N THR A 144 -6.98 -8.27 16.18
CA THR A 144 -6.16 -7.82 15.04
C THR A 144 -6.39 -6.33 14.71
N ASP A 145 -7.60 -5.84 14.96
CA ASP A 145 -7.99 -4.43 14.82
C ASP A 145 -7.22 -3.49 15.78
N ASP A 146 -6.96 -3.93 17.01
CA ASP A 146 -6.22 -3.15 18.00
C ASP A 146 -4.71 -3.23 17.74
N ALA A 147 -4.22 -4.39 17.30
CA ALA A 147 -2.83 -4.56 16.85
C ALA A 147 -2.49 -3.62 15.69
N GLU A 148 -3.35 -3.55 14.66
CA GLU A 148 -3.16 -2.62 13.55
C GLU A 148 -3.10 -1.17 14.01
N ARG A 149 -4.08 -0.74 14.82
CA ARG A 149 -4.17 0.64 15.29
C ARG A 149 -2.94 1.02 16.12
N ALA A 150 -2.52 0.13 17.02
CA ALA A 150 -1.36 0.34 17.87
C ALA A 150 -0.06 0.44 17.05
N LEU A 151 0.10 -0.41 16.04
CA LEU A 151 1.26 -0.44 15.17
C LEU A 151 1.32 0.78 14.24
N LEU A 152 0.20 1.16 13.61
CA LEU A 152 0.13 2.39 12.81
C LEU A 152 0.41 3.64 13.66
N ALA A 153 -0.05 3.66 14.91
CA ALA A 153 0.27 4.74 15.84
C ALA A 153 1.77 4.77 16.21
N ALA A 154 2.40 3.60 16.37
CA ALA A 154 3.83 3.50 16.61
C ALA A 154 4.66 3.97 15.42
N VAL A 155 4.29 3.59 14.19
CA VAL A 155 4.88 4.10 12.95
C VAL A 155 4.78 5.62 12.89
N GLY A 156 3.60 6.18 13.18
CA GLY A 156 3.40 7.63 13.21
C GLY A 156 4.34 8.35 14.19
N ARG A 157 4.51 7.80 15.40
CA ARG A 157 5.43 8.34 16.41
C ARG A 157 6.90 8.20 16.02
N GLU A 158 7.31 7.04 15.50
CA GLU A 158 8.71 6.77 15.13
C GLU A 158 9.20 7.73 14.04
N PHE A 159 8.36 8.02 13.05
CA PHE A 159 8.75 8.84 11.89
C PHE A 159 8.25 10.28 11.94
N GLY A 160 7.43 10.64 12.93
CA GLY A 160 6.76 11.94 13.01
C GLY A 160 5.80 12.16 11.84
N VAL A 161 5.12 11.09 11.40
CA VAL A 161 4.19 11.12 10.26
C VAL A 161 2.75 10.95 10.71
N HIS A 162 1.86 11.71 10.09
CA HIS A 162 0.43 11.64 10.35
C HIS A 162 -0.36 11.72 9.03
N LEU A 163 -1.23 10.73 8.82
CA LEU A 163 -2.16 10.75 7.69
C LEU A 163 -3.42 11.55 8.07
N PRO A 164 -3.84 12.54 7.26
CA PRO A 164 -5.02 13.33 7.55
C PRO A 164 -6.30 12.52 7.28
N ARG A 165 -6.74 11.73 8.26
CA ARG A 165 -7.91 10.83 8.13
C ARG A 165 -9.14 11.52 7.55
N GLN A 166 -9.44 12.74 8.00
CA GLN A 166 -10.59 13.49 7.49
C GLN A 166 -10.45 13.82 6.00
N ALA A 167 -9.24 14.17 5.54
CA ALA A 167 -8.99 14.47 4.13
C ALA A 167 -9.02 13.20 3.26
N LEU A 168 -8.53 12.08 3.79
CA LEU A 168 -8.59 10.77 3.10
C LEU A 168 -10.02 10.27 2.92
N VAL A 169 -10.88 10.45 3.93
CA VAL A 169 -12.25 9.92 3.91
C VAL A 169 -13.22 10.88 3.22
N HIS A 170 -13.12 12.18 3.51
CA HIS A 170 -14.12 13.19 3.10
C HIS A 170 -13.55 14.32 2.23
N GLY A 171 -12.23 14.42 2.10
CA GLY A 171 -11.59 15.49 1.35
C GLY A 171 -11.48 15.20 -0.15
N ARG A 172 -10.93 16.19 -0.85
CA ARG A 172 -10.49 16.07 -2.24
C ARG A 172 -8.96 16.13 -2.25
N LEU A 173 -8.33 15.09 -2.79
CA LEU A 173 -6.87 14.98 -2.84
C LEU A 173 -6.43 14.77 -4.28
N HIS A 174 -5.24 15.28 -4.62
CA HIS A 174 -4.58 14.90 -5.86
C HIS A 174 -4.35 13.38 -5.88
N THR A 175 -4.39 12.80 -7.07
CA THR A 175 -4.11 11.38 -7.26
C THR A 175 -3.07 11.15 -8.33
N CYS A 176 -2.35 10.05 -8.24
CA CYS A 176 -1.43 9.59 -9.27
C CYS A 176 -1.57 8.10 -9.49
N THR A 177 -1.27 7.65 -10.71
CA THR A 177 -1.23 6.23 -11.04
C THR A 177 0.11 5.64 -10.59
N GLY A 178 0.05 4.61 -9.75
CA GLY A 178 1.22 3.84 -9.33
C GLY A 178 1.48 2.64 -10.26
N ARG A 179 2.67 2.05 -10.10
CA ARG A 179 3.01 0.73 -10.64
C ARG A 179 2.30 -0.39 -9.90
N SER A 180 2.19 -1.56 -10.53
CA SER A 180 1.69 -2.75 -9.84
C SER A 180 2.59 -3.14 -8.68
N TRP A 181 1.97 -3.57 -7.60
CA TRP A 181 2.65 -4.11 -6.42
C TRP A 181 2.70 -5.63 -6.43
N THR A 182 2.26 -6.24 -7.52
CA THR A 182 2.25 -7.69 -7.72
C THR A 182 3.20 -8.04 -8.85
N ARG A 183 4.22 -8.86 -8.58
CA ARG A 183 5.10 -9.35 -9.66
C ARG A 183 4.34 -10.28 -10.61
N PRO A 184 4.78 -10.38 -11.88
CA PRO A 184 4.28 -11.43 -12.77
C PRO A 184 4.59 -12.84 -12.24
N PRO A 185 3.79 -13.86 -12.61
CA PRO A 185 4.13 -15.25 -12.35
C PRO A 185 5.46 -15.61 -13.01
N LYS A 186 6.24 -16.50 -12.38
CA LYS A 186 7.39 -17.13 -13.00
C LYS A 186 6.95 -18.31 -13.86
N GLU A 187 7.82 -18.74 -14.76
CA GLU A 187 7.62 -19.98 -15.52
C GLU A 187 7.39 -21.15 -14.54
N GLY A 188 6.29 -21.89 -14.73
CA GLY A 188 5.87 -22.98 -13.85
C GLY A 188 5.04 -22.59 -12.63
N GLU A 189 4.85 -21.30 -12.34
CA GLU A 189 3.92 -20.85 -11.29
C GLU A 189 2.47 -20.80 -11.85
N GLY A 190 1.60 -21.66 -11.33
CA GLY A 190 0.18 -21.65 -11.69
C GLY A 190 -0.49 -20.34 -11.28
N CYS A 191 -1.31 -19.77 -12.17
CA CYS A 191 -2.14 -18.60 -11.88
C CYS A 191 -3.57 -18.92 -12.30
N LEU A 192 -4.51 -18.92 -11.35
CA LEU A 192 -5.94 -19.01 -11.65
C LEU A 192 -6.53 -17.60 -11.55
N GLU A 193 -6.95 -17.06 -12.69
CA GLU A 193 -7.67 -15.80 -12.76
C GLU A 193 -9.15 -16.08 -13.03
N VAL A 194 -10.01 -15.88 -12.03
CA VAL A 194 -11.46 -16.02 -12.20
C VAL A 194 -12.04 -14.66 -12.56
N ARG A 195 -12.57 -14.54 -13.77
CA ARG A 195 -13.23 -13.31 -14.26
C ARG A 195 -14.74 -13.46 -14.17
N VAL A 196 -15.39 -12.51 -13.49
CA VAL A 196 -16.85 -12.46 -13.37
C VAL A 196 -17.35 -11.20 -14.07
N HIS A 197 -18.06 -11.37 -15.18
CA HIS A 197 -18.69 -10.26 -15.89
C HIS A 197 -20.12 -10.09 -15.40
N VAL A 198 -20.39 -8.99 -14.70
CA VAL A 198 -21.77 -8.60 -14.38
C VAL A 198 -22.33 -7.83 -15.57
N ARG A 199 -23.19 -8.47 -16.37
CA ARG A 199 -23.99 -7.76 -17.37
C ARG A 199 -25.03 -6.92 -16.66
N ARG A 200 -25.08 -5.62 -16.97
CA ARG A 200 -26.22 -4.77 -16.57
C ARG A 200 -27.42 -5.12 -17.47
N PRO A 201 -28.62 -5.32 -16.92
CA PRO A 201 -29.83 -5.47 -17.72
C PRO A 201 -30.17 -4.13 -18.41
N CYS A 202 -30.60 -4.22 -19.67
CA CYS A 202 -30.97 -3.09 -20.54
C CYS A 202 -32.18 -2.32 -20.02
#